data_AF-A0AAX3LCH0-F1
#
_entry.id   AF-A0AAX3LCH0-F1
#
_cell.length_a   1.000
_cell.length_b   1.000
_cell.length_c   1.000
_cell.angle_alpha   90.00
_cell.angle_beta   90.00
_cell.angle_gamma   90.00
#
_symmetry.space_group_name_H-M   'P 1'
#
loop_
_entity.id
_entity.type
_entity.pdbx_description
1 polymer ?
#
loop_
_entity_poly.entity_id
_entity_poly.type
_entity_poly.pdbx_seq_one_letter_code
_entity_poly.pdbx_strand_id
1 'polypeptide(L)'
;MNIPIPEYCTLERASKLIGCEIGDLLHFGEIGTVTICIKVPSSTKAMVHVFKKDEETVYDIEAEWSSRGKYSEFVTVDEPMEHAEDYEYEFRIPAFISGLWGMLRCSDFGQPFTQIPCEGMVVLTGTDRPFLAILDFPGSEWGVDQLLNIQPEDMYILGADIEKIINYAGKRLPDRSDEHIDNINVKPNGELLVRHEDKLSTKTINSRAQFIKSLLYTMYDSDVAENPRKYFDNPDSEISELFKAKGIKAPNGRTVQAWLSMVDIPFIEGKS
;
A
#
# COMPACT_ATOMS: atom_id res chain seq x y z
N MET A 1 -23.98 20.38 -11.88
CA MET A 1 -23.13 20.92 -10.80
C MET A 1 -22.25 22.01 -11.41
N ASN A 2 -22.27 23.25 -10.90
CA ASN A 2 -21.54 24.40 -11.49
C ASN A 2 -20.32 24.86 -10.68
N ILE A 3 -19.98 24.16 -9.58
CA ILE A 3 -18.80 24.47 -8.77
C ILE A 3 -17.81 23.31 -8.96
N PRO A 4 -16.54 23.59 -9.29
CA PRO A 4 -15.50 22.57 -9.33
C PRO A 4 -15.38 21.81 -8.01
N ILE A 5 -15.01 20.53 -8.09
CA ILE A 5 -14.74 19.72 -6.89
C ILE A 5 -13.57 20.38 -6.14
N PRO A 6 -13.76 20.74 -4.85
CA PRO A 6 -12.68 21.31 -4.07
C PRO A 6 -11.61 20.24 -3.82
N GLU A 7 -10.39 20.70 -3.65
CA GLU A 7 -9.23 19.86 -3.38
C GLU A 7 -9.38 18.96 -2.14
N TYR A 8 -10.06 19.49 -1.12
CA TYR A 8 -10.64 18.75 0.00
C TYR A 8 -11.78 19.59 0.59
N CYS A 9 -12.72 18.96 1.29
CA CYS A 9 -13.74 19.69 2.04
C CYS A 9 -14.29 18.89 3.22
N THR A 10 -15.09 19.53 4.08
CA THR A 10 -15.80 18.86 5.17
C THR A 10 -16.75 17.78 4.64
N LEU A 11 -17.07 16.79 5.46
CA LEU A 11 -18.06 15.76 5.10
C LEU A 11 -19.43 16.38 4.78
N GLU A 12 -19.84 17.43 5.50
CA GLU A 12 -21.08 18.14 5.22
C GLU A 12 -21.10 18.75 3.80
N ARG A 13 -20.00 19.37 3.37
CA ARG A 13 -19.90 19.94 2.03
C ARG A 13 -19.85 18.84 0.96
N ALA A 14 -19.13 17.75 1.21
CA ALA A 14 -19.07 16.62 0.29
C ALA A 14 -20.45 15.95 0.12
N SER A 15 -21.17 15.75 1.22
CA SER A 15 -22.56 15.24 1.24
C SER A 15 -23.47 16.07 0.34
N LYS A 16 -23.39 17.41 0.44
CA LYS A 16 -24.15 18.33 -0.43
C LYS A 16 -23.73 18.29 -1.90
N LEU A 17 -22.44 18.09 -2.18
CA LEU A 17 -21.91 17.99 -3.55
C LEU A 17 -22.35 16.68 -4.22
N ILE A 18 -22.27 15.57 -3.50
CA ILE A 18 -22.58 14.23 -4.02
C ILE A 18 -24.09 13.98 -4.01
N GLY A 19 -24.82 14.57 -3.07
CA GLY A 19 -26.24 14.29 -2.82
C GLY A 19 -26.44 13.02 -1.99
N CYS A 20 -25.59 12.78 -0.99
CA CYS A 20 -25.64 11.64 -0.06
C CYS A 20 -25.72 12.11 1.40
N GLU A 21 -25.88 11.19 2.35
CA GLU A 21 -25.80 11.49 3.78
C GLU A 21 -24.36 11.45 4.29
N ILE A 22 -24.07 12.11 5.43
CA ILE A 22 -22.75 12.02 6.08
C ILE A 22 -22.46 10.57 6.50
N GLY A 23 -23.49 9.84 6.94
CA GLY A 23 -23.38 8.41 7.27
C GLY A 23 -22.89 7.55 6.11
N ASP A 24 -23.27 7.88 4.87
CA ASP A 24 -22.77 7.19 3.67
C ASP A 24 -21.26 7.41 3.50
N LEU A 25 -20.78 8.64 3.71
CA LEU A 25 -19.36 8.97 3.61
C LEU A 25 -18.53 8.27 4.70
N LEU A 26 -19.04 8.25 5.93
CA LEU A 26 -18.43 7.52 7.04
C LEU A 26 -18.37 6.02 6.73
N HIS A 27 -19.46 5.44 6.25
CA HIS A 27 -19.49 4.05 5.82
C HIS A 27 -18.45 3.76 4.73
N PHE A 28 -18.31 4.63 3.72
CA PHE A 28 -17.28 4.49 2.68
C PHE A 28 -15.85 4.56 3.25
N GLY A 29 -15.65 5.32 4.34
CA GLY A 29 -14.41 5.34 5.10
C GLY A 29 -14.16 4.04 5.86
N GLU A 30 -15.18 3.49 6.54
CA GLU A 30 -15.08 2.22 7.28
C GLU A 30 -14.72 1.04 6.39
N ILE A 31 -15.31 0.98 5.20
CA ILE A 31 -14.98 -0.05 4.22
C ILE A 31 -13.69 0.26 3.44
N GLY A 32 -12.89 1.24 3.87
CA GLY A 32 -11.58 1.59 3.28
C GLY A 32 -11.63 2.09 1.83
N THR A 33 -12.79 2.49 1.33
CA THR A 33 -12.92 2.97 -0.06
C THR A 33 -12.42 4.40 -0.21
N VAL A 34 -12.67 5.25 0.76
CA VAL A 34 -12.23 6.65 0.78
C VAL A 34 -11.49 6.94 2.07
N THR A 35 -10.65 7.96 2.06
CA THR A 35 -9.90 8.36 3.26
C THR A 35 -10.61 9.52 3.94
N ILE A 36 -11.17 9.27 5.13
CA ILE A 36 -11.68 10.34 5.99
C ILE A 36 -10.50 10.95 6.73
N CYS A 37 -10.40 12.27 6.68
CA CYS A 37 -9.26 13.01 7.18
C CYS A 37 -9.66 13.92 8.36
N ILE A 38 -8.69 14.25 9.20
CA ILE A 38 -8.81 15.24 10.29
C ILE A 38 -7.73 16.30 10.16
N LYS A 39 -8.02 17.48 10.71
CA LYS A 39 -6.99 18.51 10.89
C LYS A 39 -6.25 18.28 12.21
N VAL A 40 -4.95 18.13 12.10
CA VAL A 40 -4.03 17.94 13.22
C VAL A 40 -3.37 19.29 13.56
N PRO A 41 -3.45 19.76 14.82
CA PRO A 41 -2.85 21.02 15.23
C PRO A 41 -1.31 20.97 15.23
N SER A 42 -0.66 22.13 15.13
CA SER A 42 0.80 22.30 14.90
C SER A 42 1.75 21.81 15.99
N SER A 43 1.27 21.03 16.96
CA SER A 43 2.02 20.57 18.14
C SER A 43 1.68 19.14 18.54
N THR A 44 1.01 18.37 17.68
CA THR A 44 0.69 16.98 17.99
C THR A 44 1.93 16.12 17.87
N LYS A 45 2.36 15.54 18.99
CA LYS A 45 3.45 14.57 19.02
C LYS A 45 3.02 13.27 18.36
N ALA A 46 3.91 12.69 17.58
CA ALA A 46 3.75 11.35 17.03
C ALA A 46 5.11 10.69 16.82
N MET A 47 5.11 9.35 16.76
CA MET A 47 6.19 8.59 16.15
C MET A 47 5.86 8.43 14.66
N VAL A 48 6.61 9.10 13.79
CA VAL A 48 6.40 9.00 12.35
C VAL A 48 7.17 7.80 11.83
N HIS A 49 6.45 6.82 11.28
CA HIS A 49 6.99 5.70 10.55
C HIS A 49 7.12 6.08 9.07
N VAL A 50 8.35 5.98 8.55
CA VAL A 50 8.71 6.29 7.17
C VAL A 50 9.06 5.01 6.43
N PHE A 51 8.37 4.75 5.33
CA PHE A 51 8.67 3.62 4.43
C PHE A 51 9.66 4.06 3.35
N LYS A 52 10.84 3.44 3.29
CA LYS A 52 11.76 3.58 2.17
C LYS A 52 11.33 2.62 1.06
N LYS A 53 11.30 3.12 -0.18
CA LYS A 53 11.01 2.28 -1.36
C LYS A 53 12.29 1.67 -1.93
N ASP A 54 13.42 2.37 -1.80
CA ASP A 54 14.81 2.00 -2.09
C ASP A 54 15.76 3.04 -1.42
N GLU A 55 17.09 2.82 -1.45
CA GLU A 55 18.09 3.75 -0.86
C GLU A 55 18.02 5.17 -1.44
N GLU A 56 17.67 5.32 -2.72
CA GLU A 56 17.64 6.62 -3.40
C GLU A 56 16.33 7.38 -3.14
N THR A 57 15.20 6.68 -2.93
CA THR A 57 13.87 7.28 -2.72
C THR A 57 13.62 7.97 -1.39
N VAL A 58 14.64 8.00 -0.53
CA VAL A 58 14.70 8.86 0.67
C VAL A 58 14.66 10.36 0.31
N TYR A 59 14.85 10.70 -0.98
CA TYR A 59 14.88 11.98 -1.72
C TYR A 59 14.70 13.36 -1.05
N ASP A 60 14.12 13.57 0.13
CA ASP A 60 13.94 14.91 0.72
C ASP A 60 14.04 14.98 2.26
N ILE A 61 14.01 13.87 3.01
CA ILE A 61 13.99 13.93 4.49
C ILE A 61 15.39 14.20 5.07
N GLU A 62 16.45 13.77 4.38
CA GLU A 62 17.83 13.93 4.85
C GLU A 62 18.35 15.37 4.67
N ALA A 63 17.79 16.15 3.74
CA ALA A 63 18.28 17.50 3.45
C ALA A 63 17.64 18.57 4.36
N GLU A 64 16.38 18.39 4.77
CA GLU A 64 15.69 19.26 5.72
C GLU A 64 14.78 18.38 6.57
N TRP A 65 15.03 18.35 7.89
CA TRP A 65 14.43 17.44 8.88
C TRP A 65 12.94 17.76 9.17
N SER A 66 12.23 18.24 8.15
CA SER A 66 10.81 18.56 8.13
C SER A 66 10.26 18.25 6.74
N SER A 67 9.25 17.41 6.65
CA SER A 67 8.49 17.26 5.40
C SER A 67 7.29 18.17 5.44
N ARG A 68 7.27 19.19 4.57
CA ARG A 68 6.05 19.91 4.22
C ARG A 68 5.40 19.24 3.01
N GLY A 69 4.53 18.27 3.29
CA GLY A 69 3.59 17.81 2.29
C GLY A 69 2.65 18.93 1.86
N LYS A 70 1.91 18.68 0.79
CA LYS A 70 0.81 19.53 0.33
C LYS A 70 -0.28 19.67 1.39
N TYR A 71 -0.47 18.63 2.20
CA TYR A 71 -1.54 18.54 3.20
C TYR A 71 -1.03 18.08 4.55
N SER A 72 -0.22 17.02 4.58
CA SER A 72 0.33 16.44 5.80
C SER A 72 1.75 16.93 6.02
N GLU A 73 2.02 17.50 7.19
CA GLU A 73 3.34 18.00 7.55
C GLU A 73 3.85 17.33 8.81
N PHE A 74 5.17 17.13 8.89
CA PHE A 74 5.84 16.81 10.15
C PHE A 74 7.19 17.51 10.27
N VAL A 75 7.58 17.78 11.52
CA VAL A 75 8.87 18.35 11.90
C VAL A 75 9.49 17.40 12.91
N THR A 76 10.66 16.86 12.60
CA THR A 76 11.33 15.91 13.49
C THR A 76 11.93 16.64 14.69
N VAL A 77 12.06 15.94 15.81
CA VAL A 77 12.61 16.52 17.05
C VAL A 77 13.96 15.91 17.39
N ASP A 78 14.24 14.70 16.92
CA ASP A 78 15.46 13.96 17.22
C ASP A 78 15.92 13.13 16.02
N GLU A 79 17.08 12.50 16.15
CA GLU A 79 17.60 11.53 15.18
C GLU A 79 16.65 10.31 15.06
N PRO A 80 16.57 9.67 13.89
CA PRO A 80 15.76 8.48 13.71
C PRO A 80 16.17 7.38 14.70
N MET A 81 15.19 6.75 15.34
CA MET A 81 15.45 5.56 16.16
C MET A 81 15.87 4.42 15.24
N GLU A 82 16.90 3.66 15.64
CA GLU A 82 17.48 2.55 14.86
C GLU A 82 16.42 1.59 14.31
N HIS A 83 16.76 1.01 13.16
CA HIS A 83 15.97 0.05 12.40
C HIS A 83 15.30 -1.00 13.29
N ALA A 84 14.01 -1.26 13.03
CA ALA A 84 13.46 -2.55 13.47
C ALA A 84 14.30 -3.63 12.78
N GLU A 85 14.90 -4.54 13.57
CA GLU A 85 15.93 -5.51 13.15
C GLU A 85 15.54 -6.39 11.94
N ASP A 86 14.27 -6.36 11.50
CA ASP A 86 13.71 -7.15 10.42
C ASP A 86 13.45 -6.38 9.09
N TYR A 87 13.59 -5.05 9.03
CA TYR A 87 13.24 -4.24 7.85
C TYR A 87 14.30 -3.16 7.52
N GLU A 88 15.22 -3.49 6.61
CA GLU A 88 16.32 -2.64 6.12
C GLU A 88 15.85 -1.28 5.52
N TYR A 89 14.55 -1.14 5.23
CA TYR A 89 13.94 -0.01 4.53
C TYR A 89 12.89 0.75 5.34
N GLU A 90 12.86 0.60 6.66
CA GLU A 90 11.87 1.26 7.53
C GLU A 90 12.55 1.90 8.73
N PHE A 91 12.13 3.10 9.11
CA PHE A 91 12.59 3.76 10.33
C PHE A 91 11.49 4.61 10.97
N ARG A 92 11.61 4.82 12.27
CA ARG A 92 10.68 5.63 13.06
C ARG A 92 11.41 6.84 13.62
N ILE A 93 10.78 8.00 13.55
CA ILE A 93 11.36 9.24 14.02
C ILE A 93 10.36 10.00 14.90
N PRO A 94 10.78 10.47 16.08
CA PRO A 94 9.97 11.36 16.89
C PRO A 94 9.74 12.70 16.16
N ALA A 95 8.47 13.07 15.98
CA ALA A 95 8.11 14.30 15.27
C ALA A 95 6.88 15.00 15.88
N PHE A 96 6.75 16.29 15.56
CA PHE A 96 5.49 17.02 15.63
C PHE A 96 4.82 16.95 14.26
N ILE A 97 3.59 16.46 14.22
CA ILE A 97 2.77 16.40 13.01
C ILE A 97 1.75 17.55 12.98
N SER A 98 1.37 17.99 11.79
CA SER A 98 0.33 19.00 11.59
C SER A 98 -0.29 18.92 10.21
N GLY A 99 -1.40 19.64 10.00
CA GLY A 99 -2.07 19.69 8.71
C GLY A 99 -3.19 18.66 8.59
N LEU A 100 -3.50 18.21 7.38
CA LEU A 100 -4.60 17.28 7.12
C LEU A 100 -4.07 15.85 7.05
N TRP A 101 -4.59 14.96 7.88
CA TRP A 101 -4.12 13.57 8.00
C TRP A 101 -5.29 12.60 7.86
N GLY A 102 -5.06 11.47 7.18
CA GLY A 102 -6.05 10.42 6.98
C GLY A 102 -6.22 9.55 8.22
N MET A 103 -7.46 9.21 8.54
CA MET A 103 -7.82 8.26 9.58
C MET A 103 -7.91 6.86 8.98
N LEU A 104 -7.20 5.91 9.57
CA LEU A 104 -7.32 4.50 9.22
C LEU A 104 -8.70 3.92 9.59
N ARG A 105 -9.28 4.40 10.70
CA ARG A 105 -10.66 4.10 11.11
C ARG A 105 -11.33 5.39 11.54
N CYS A 106 -12.45 5.75 10.92
CA CYS A 106 -13.15 7.02 11.15
C CYS A 106 -14.41 6.91 12.01
N SER A 107 -14.98 5.71 12.11
CA SER A 107 -16.24 5.45 12.82
C SER A 107 -16.35 3.99 13.25
N ASP A 108 -17.32 3.74 14.12
CA ASP A 108 -17.78 2.42 14.55
C ASP A 108 -19.24 2.22 14.10
N PHE A 109 -19.41 1.45 13.01
CA PHE A 109 -20.72 1.21 12.36
C PHE A 109 -21.53 2.48 12.07
N GLY A 110 -20.87 3.47 11.45
CA GLY A 110 -21.43 4.76 11.08
C GLY A 110 -21.48 5.78 12.23
N GLN A 111 -21.10 5.40 13.46
CA GLN A 111 -20.93 6.35 14.56
C GLN A 111 -19.52 6.94 14.53
N PRO A 112 -19.35 8.22 14.19
CA PRO A 112 -18.03 8.84 14.09
C PRO A 112 -17.30 8.77 15.44
N PHE A 113 -16.01 8.47 15.39
CA PHE A 113 -15.18 8.55 16.59
C PHE A 113 -15.12 9.98 17.10
N THR A 114 -15.42 10.17 18.38
CA THR A 114 -15.31 11.47 19.06
C THR A 114 -13.92 11.71 19.65
N GLN A 115 -13.13 10.65 19.75
CA GLN A 115 -11.74 10.62 20.15
C GLN A 115 -11.04 9.58 19.29
N ILE A 116 -9.79 9.84 18.90
CA ILE A 116 -9.04 8.81 18.20
C ILE A 116 -8.83 7.62 19.16
N PRO A 117 -9.27 6.41 18.81
CA PRO A 117 -9.24 5.27 19.72
C PRO A 117 -7.79 4.84 19.98
N CYS A 118 -7.24 5.17 21.15
CA CYS A 118 -5.86 4.86 21.56
C CYS A 118 -5.62 3.40 22.01
N GLU A 119 -6.37 2.44 21.49
CA GLU A 119 -6.11 1.02 21.76
C GLU A 119 -5.52 0.34 20.53
N GLY A 120 -4.25 -0.09 20.63
CA GLY A 120 -3.47 -0.53 19.47
C GLY A 120 -2.91 0.66 18.68
N MET A 121 -1.83 0.46 17.93
CA MET A 121 -1.13 1.54 17.20
C MET A 121 -2.12 2.44 16.45
N VAL A 122 -2.32 3.66 16.95
CA VAL A 122 -3.17 4.63 16.29
C VAL A 122 -2.39 5.24 15.16
N VAL A 123 -2.80 4.89 13.95
CA VAL A 123 -2.09 5.27 12.74
C VAL A 123 -2.90 6.31 11.97
N LEU A 124 -2.39 7.54 11.93
CA LEU A 124 -2.79 8.52 10.92
C LEU A 124 -1.93 8.32 9.68
N THR A 125 -2.53 8.45 8.50
CA THR A 125 -1.80 8.37 7.23
C THR A 125 -1.51 9.77 6.71
N GLY A 126 -0.30 9.98 6.19
CA GLY A 126 -0.04 11.14 5.33
C GLY A 126 -1.02 11.09 4.15
N THR A 127 -1.63 12.20 3.77
CA THR A 127 -2.61 12.24 2.67
C THR A 127 -1.97 12.45 1.31
N ASP A 128 -0.68 12.82 1.29
CA ASP A 128 0.08 13.13 0.08
C ASP A 128 1.50 12.57 0.09
N ARG A 129 1.86 11.79 1.13
CA ARG A 129 3.19 11.21 1.34
C ARG A 129 3.11 9.84 2.02
N PRO A 130 4.09 8.93 1.81
CA PRO A 130 4.06 7.56 2.34
C PRO A 130 4.46 7.50 3.83
N PHE A 131 3.76 8.26 4.68
CA PHE A 131 4.08 8.35 6.10
C PHE A 131 2.91 7.83 6.94
N LEU A 132 3.26 7.25 8.08
CA LEU A 132 2.31 6.91 9.13
C LEU A 132 2.70 7.63 10.40
N ALA A 133 1.78 8.36 11.00
CA ALA A 133 1.98 8.94 12.32
C ALA A 133 1.32 8.04 13.36
N ILE A 134 2.16 7.45 14.22
CA ILE A 134 1.75 6.63 15.35
C ILE A 134 1.59 7.55 16.55
N LEU A 135 0.35 7.75 16.97
CA LEU A 135 0.00 8.65 18.06
C LEU A 135 0.35 8.00 19.42
N ASP A 136 -0.15 6.78 19.65
CA ASP A 136 0.18 6.02 20.85
C ASP A 136 1.17 4.90 20.51
N PHE A 137 2.38 5.00 21.06
CA PHE A 137 3.42 3.99 20.92
C PHE A 137 3.80 3.44 22.31
N PRO A 138 3.21 2.31 22.73
CA PRO A 138 3.46 1.73 24.04
C PRO A 138 4.95 1.47 24.29
N GLY A 139 5.48 2.00 25.39
CA GLY A 139 6.87 1.82 25.80
C GLY A 139 7.89 2.83 25.25
N SER A 140 7.45 3.82 24.44
CA SER A 140 8.28 4.97 24.07
C SER A 140 8.05 6.14 25.04
N GLU A 141 9.12 6.85 25.41
CA GLU A 141 9.03 8.14 26.13
C GLU A 141 8.51 9.27 25.22
N TRP A 142 8.47 9.04 23.90
CA TRP A 142 7.89 9.90 22.88
C TRP A 142 6.54 9.36 22.38
N GLY A 143 5.47 10.15 22.52
CA GLY A 143 4.08 9.78 22.18
C GLY A 143 3.13 10.98 22.34
N VAL A 144 1.81 10.79 22.22
CA VAL A 144 0.85 11.90 22.45
C VAL A 144 0.54 12.07 23.94
N ASP A 145 0.85 13.25 24.47
CA ASP A 145 0.45 13.65 25.83
C ASP A 145 -1.08 13.93 25.94
N GLN A 146 -1.78 14.05 24.80
CA GLN A 146 -3.18 14.48 24.73
C GLN A 146 -3.96 13.76 23.63
N LEU A 147 -5.09 13.17 23.97
CA LEU A 147 -6.03 12.59 23.00
C LEU A 147 -6.53 13.67 22.04
N LEU A 148 -6.45 13.39 20.73
CA LEU A 148 -7.10 14.20 19.71
C LEU A 148 -8.61 13.96 19.78
N ASN A 149 -9.34 14.97 20.23
CA ASN A 149 -10.80 14.98 20.15
C ASN A 149 -11.22 15.32 18.72
N ILE A 150 -12.19 14.58 18.20
CA ILE A 150 -12.72 14.76 16.85
C ILE A 150 -14.21 15.03 16.96
N GLN A 151 -14.71 15.94 16.13
CA GLN A 151 -16.13 16.09 15.86
C GLN A 151 -16.41 15.85 14.38
N PRO A 152 -17.60 15.40 13.98
CA PRO A 152 -17.93 15.13 12.58
C PRO A 152 -17.73 16.34 11.65
N GLU A 153 -17.95 17.55 12.16
CA GLU A 153 -17.70 18.82 11.47
C GLU A 153 -16.21 19.09 11.18
N ASP A 154 -15.31 18.46 11.93
CA ASP A 154 -13.86 18.51 11.79
C ASP A 154 -13.31 17.34 10.96
N MET A 155 -14.19 16.55 10.36
CA MET A 155 -13.83 15.51 9.40
C MET A 155 -13.91 16.03 7.97
N TYR A 156 -12.95 15.60 7.17
CA TYR A 156 -12.74 16.05 5.80
C TYR A 156 -12.60 14.85 4.86
N ILE A 157 -12.80 15.10 3.58
CA ILE A 157 -12.56 14.14 2.49
C ILE A 157 -11.81 14.86 1.37
N LEU A 158 -10.92 14.14 0.70
CA LEU A 158 -10.14 14.65 -0.43
C LEU A 158 -11.02 14.75 -1.69
N GLY A 159 -10.73 15.73 -2.53
CA GLY A 159 -11.41 15.91 -3.82
C GLY A 159 -11.28 14.68 -4.73
N ALA A 160 -10.12 14.01 -4.70
CA ALA A 160 -9.89 12.77 -5.44
C ALA A 160 -10.85 11.64 -5.00
N ASP A 161 -11.17 11.55 -3.72
CA ASP A 161 -12.13 10.58 -3.20
C ASP A 161 -13.57 10.96 -3.53
N ILE A 162 -13.91 12.26 -3.57
CA ILE A 162 -15.20 12.74 -4.07
C ILE A 162 -15.37 12.35 -5.55
N GLU A 163 -14.36 12.59 -6.39
CA GLU A 163 -14.35 12.18 -7.79
C GLU A 163 -14.53 10.67 -7.93
N LYS A 164 -13.83 9.89 -7.09
CA LYS A 164 -13.98 8.43 -7.04
C LYS A 164 -15.42 8.01 -6.75
N ILE A 165 -16.06 8.59 -5.74
CA ILE A 165 -17.47 8.29 -5.41
C ILE A 165 -18.38 8.61 -6.61
N ILE A 166 -18.22 9.79 -7.22
CA ILE A 166 -19.02 10.22 -8.37
C ILE A 166 -18.84 9.25 -9.56
N ASN A 167 -17.61 8.81 -9.83
CA ASN A 167 -17.30 7.88 -10.90
C ASN A 167 -17.89 6.47 -10.68
N TYR A 168 -18.21 6.12 -9.43
CA TYR A 168 -18.87 4.88 -9.04
C TYR A 168 -20.39 5.03 -8.84
N ALA A 169 -20.98 6.18 -9.19
CA ALA A 169 -22.42 6.40 -9.04
C ALA A 169 -23.26 5.25 -9.66
N GLY A 170 -24.19 4.71 -8.87
CA GLY A 170 -25.04 3.57 -9.27
C GLY A 170 -24.37 2.20 -9.22
N LYS A 171 -23.13 2.10 -8.71
CA LYS A 171 -22.40 0.85 -8.51
C LYS A 171 -22.04 0.67 -7.04
N ARG A 172 -21.79 -0.58 -6.65
CA ARG A 172 -21.23 -0.89 -5.32
C ARG A 172 -19.75 -0.51 -5.29
N LEU A 173 -19.36 0.25 -4.28
CA LEU A 173 -17.95 0.52 -3.97
C LEU A 173 -17.27 -0.75 -3.41
N PRO A 174 -15.98 -0.98 -3.71
CA PRO A 174 -15.28 -2.16 -3.24
C PRO A 174 -15.12 -2.13 -1.71
N ASP A 175 -15.52 -3.21 -1.03
CA ASP A 175 -15.30 -3.36 0.41
C ASP A 175 -13.85 -3.76 0.68
N ARG A 176 -13.19 -3.01 1.57
CA ARG A 176 -11.78 -3.15 1.95
C ARG A 176 -11.58 -3.27 3.46
N SER A 177 -12.66 -3.50 4.22
CA SER A 177 -12.62 -3.58 5.69
C SER A 177 -11.80 -4.76 6.22
N ASP A 178 -11.72 -5.87 5.48
CA ASP A 178 -10.96 -7.09 5.84
C ASP A 178 -9.46 -7.01 5.50
N GLU A 179 -9.00 -5.92 4.90
CA GLU A 179 -7.61 -5.77 4.48
C GLU A 179 -6.76 -5.40 5.72
N HIS A 180 -6.16 -6.43 6.34
CA HIS A 180 -5.51 -6.38 7.66
C HIS A 180 -4.61 -5.15 7.89
N ILE A 181 -4.88 -4.46 9.01
CA ILE A 181 -4.11 -3.31 9.56
C ILE A 181 -2.65 -3.68 9.86
N ASP A 182 -2.37 -4.95 10.14
CA ASP A 182 -1.05 -5.42 10.57
C ASP A 182 0.02 -5.35 9.45
N ASN A 183 -0.37 -5.07 8.19
CA ASN A 183 0.55 -4.94 7.05
C ASN A 183 0.28 -3.67 6.20
N ILE A 184 -0.05 -2.54 6.85
CA ILE A 184 -0.28 -1.27 6.15
C ILE A 184 1.00 -0.83 5.45
N ASN A 185 0.95 -0.88 4.11
CA ASN A 185 1.87 -0.13 3.27
C ASN A 185 1.19 1.18 2.86
N VAL A 186 1.95 2.25 2.65
CA VAL A 186 1.41 3.53 2.14
C VAL A 186 2.05 3.84 0.80
N LYS A 187 1.24 4.28 -0.18
CA LYS A 187 1.74 4.78 -1.46
C LYS A 187 2.52 6.08 -1.28
N PRO A 188 3.38 6.45 -2.24
CA PRO A 188 4.06 7.74 -2.25
C PRO A 188 3.12 8.95 -2.17
N ASN A 189 1.84 8.78 -2.50
CA ASN A 189 0.82 9.83 -2.41
C ASN A 189 -0.08 9.71 -1.17
N GLY A 190 0.32 8.95 -0.14
CA GLY A 190 -0.46 8.86 1.10
C GLY A 190 -1.66 7.91 1.08
N GLU A 191 -1.98 7.33 -0.07
CA GLU A 191 -3.03 6.31 -0.13
C GLU A 191 -2.58 5.00 0.54
N LEU A 192 -3.47 4.38 1.30
CA LEU A 192 -3.26 3.04 1.83
C LEU A 192 -3.08 2.03 0.68
N LEU A 193 -1.98 1.27 0.72
CA LEU A 193 -1.76 0.10 -0.10
C LEU A 193 -2.39 -1.10 0.57
N VAL A 194 -3.42 -1.59 -0.09
CA VAL A 194 -3.94 -2.93 0.10
C VAL A 194 -2.90 -3.91 -0.43
N ARG A 195 -2.32 -4.73 0.44
CA ARG A 195 -1.75 -5.99 -0.05
C ARG A 195 -2.92 -6.91 -0.38
N HIS A 196 -3.36 -6.88 -1.64
CA HIS A 196 -3.94 -8.10 -2.20
C HIS A 196 -2.85 -9.16 -2.03
N GLU A 197 -3.15 -10.27 -1.35
CA GLU A 197 -2.24 -11.42 -1.29
C GLU A 197 -1.58 -11.59 -2.67
N ASP A 198 -0.25 -11.53 -2.64
CA ASP A 198 0.62 -10.95 -3.66
C ASP A 198 0.22 -11.18 -5.12
N LYS A 199 -0.26 -10.13 -5.81
CA LYS A 199 0.09 -9.99 -7.23
C LYS A 199 1.57 -9.61 -7.28
N LEU A 200 2.43 -10.62 -7.33
CA LEU A 200 3.85 -10.47 -7.60
C LEU A 200 4.07 -9.42 -8.70
N SER A 201 5.01 -8.51 -8.49
CA SER A 201 5.32 -7.50 -9.51
C SER A 201 5.66 -8.18 -10.84
N THR A 202 5.33 -7.54 -11.96
CA THR A 202 5.68 -8.06 -13.29
C THR A 202 7.18 -8.36 -13.39
N LYS A 203 8.02 -7.54 -12.73
CA LYS A 203 9.47 -7.76 -12.63
C LYS A 203 9.78 -9.11 -11.95
N THR A 204 9.19 -9.37 -10.78
CA THR A 204 9.38 -10.62 -10.04
C THR A 204 8.86 -11.84 -10.79
N ILE A 205 7.69 -11.73 -11.43
CA ILE A 205 7.12 -12.79 -12.29
C ILE A 205 8.09 -13.11 -13.43
N ASN A 206 8.59 -12.07 -14.12
CA ASN A 206 9.50 -12.23 -15.25
C ASN A 206 10.83 -12.83 -14.81
N SER A 207 11.42 -12.40 -13.68
CA SER A 207 12.67 -12.97 -13.18
C SER A 207 12.54 -14.46 -12.83
N ARG A 208 11.41 -14.88 -12.24
CA ARG A 208 11.13 -16.31 -11.99
C ARG A 208 10.98 -17.09 -13.30
N ALA A 209 10.28 -16.54 -14.28
CA ALA A 209 10.13 -17.16 -15.59
C ALA A 209 11.49 -17.29 -16.31
N GLN A 210 12.34 -16.26 -16.26
CA GLN A 210 13.71 -16.29 -16.82
C GLN A 210 14.54 -17.39 -16.19
N PHE A 211 14.48 -17.55 -14.87
CA PHE A 211 15.17 -18.63 -14.16
C PHE A 211 14.71 -20.01 -14.65
N ILE A 212 13.40 -20.23 -14.75
CA ILE A 212 12.84 -21.50 -15.24
C ILE A 212 13.25 -21.77 -16.70
N LYS A 213 13.15 -20.76 -17.58
CA LYS A 213 13.56 -20.88 -18.99
C LYS A 213 15.04 -21.22 -19.13
N SER A 214 15.89 -20.59 -18.32
CA SER A 214 17.33 -20.84 -18.28
C SER A 214 17.67 -22.23 -17.75
N LEU A 215 16.93 -22.74 -16.75
CA LEU A 215 17.08 -24.11 -16.26
C LEU A 215 16.72 -25.14 -17.33
N LEU A 216 15.60 -24.94 -18.04
CA LEU A 216 15.21 -25.82 -19.14
C LEU A 216 16.28 -25.85 -20.25
N TYR A 217 16.81 -24.69 -20.60
CA TYR A 217 17.91 -24.58 -21.58
C TYR A 217 19.17 -25.31 -21.12
N THR A 218 19.56 -25.12 -19.85
CA THR A 218 20.82 -25.66 -19.30
C THR A 218 20.76 -27.17 -19.09
N MET A 219 19.61 -27.69 -18.65
CA MET A 219 19.44 -29.12 -18.36
C MET A 219 19.14 -29.95 -19.61
N TYR A 220 18.52 -29.33 -20.62
CA TYR A 220 18.14 -30.00 -21.86
C TYR A 220 18.76 -29.23 -23.03
N ASP A 221 17.97 -28.42 -23.73
CA ASP A 221 18.42 -27.64 -24.88
C ASP A 221 17.50 -26.44 -25.16
N SER A 222 17.82 -25.71 -26.23
CA SER A 222 17.03 -24.56 -26.69
C SER A 222 15.62 -24.92 -27.16
N ASP A 223 15.40 -26.10 -27.77
CA ASP A 223 14.06 -26.49 -28.23
C ASP A 223 13.13 -26.73 -27.05
N VAL A 224 13.64 -27.33 -25.96
CA VAL A 224 12.88 -27.53 -24.73
C VAL A 224 12.53 -26.19 -24.04
N ALA A 225 13.47 -25.24 -24.01
CA ALA A 225 13.26 -23.94 -23.38
C ALA A 225 12.26 -23.05 -24.14
N GLU A 226 12.28 -23.10 -25.48
CA GLU A 226 11.39 -22.29 -26.33
C GLU A 226 10.03 -22.96 -26.59
N ASN A 227 10.00 -24.30 -26.64
CA ASN A 227 8.79 -25.09 -26.91
C ASN A 227 8.42 -26.06 -25.76
N PRO A 228 8.41 -25.63 -24.49
CA PRO A 228 8.23 -26.52 -23.33
C PRO A 228 6.96 -27.37 -23.41
N ARG A 229 5.87 -26.82 -23.98
CA ARG A 229 4.60 -27.56 -24.09
C ARG A 229 4.74 -28.90 -24.81
N LYS A 230 5.55 -28.96 -25.87
CA LYS A 230 5.80 -30.18 -26.66
C LYS A 230 6.34 -31.31 -25.78
N TYR A 231 7.11 -30.97 -24.75
CA TYR A 231 7.76 -31.93 -23.86
C TYR A 231 6.90 -32.24 -22.63
N PHE A 232 6.31 -31.24 -21.99
CA PHE A 232 5.45 -31.45 -20.82
C PHE A 232 4.11 -32.16 -21.15
N ASP A 233 3.56 -31.96 -22.36
CA ASP A 233 2.34 -32.64 -22.78
C ASP A 233 2.62 -34.04 -23.39
N ASN A 234 3.87 -34.35 -23.75
CA ASN A 234 4.25 -35.67 -24.26
C ASN A 234 4.60 -36.60 -23.09
N PRO A 235 3.84 -37.69 -22.86
CA PRO A 235 4.11 -38.60 -21.74
C PRO A 235 5.45 -39.33 -21.89
N ASP A 236 5.98 -39.46 -23.10
CA ASP A 236 7.22 -40.20 -23.38
C ASP A 236 8.45 -39.29 -23.47
N SER A 237 8.31 -38.00 -23.13
CA SER A 237 9.45 -37.09 -23.07
C SER A 237 10.35 -37.38 -21.87
N GLU A 238 11.63 -37.04 -21.98
CA GLU A 238 12.60 -37.16 -20.89
C GLU A 238 12.13 -36.42 -19.61
N ILE A 239 11.54 -35.24 -19.77
CA ILE A 239 10.95 -34.46 -18.68
C ILE A 239 9.84 -35.25 -18.00
N SER A 240 8.87 -35.74 -18.78
CA SER A 240 7.73 -36.48 -18.24
C SER A 240 8.17 -37.75 -17.50
N GLU A 241 9.15 -38.48 -18.05
CA GLU A 241 9.73 -39.64 -17.39
C GLU A 241 10.46 -39.29 -16.09
N LEU A 242 11.20 -38.17 -16.04
CA LEU A 242 11.84 -37.69 -14.80
C LEU A 242 10.81 -37.36 -13.70
N PHE A 243 9.72 -36.67 -14.05
CA PHE A 243 8.63 -36.38 -13.11
C PHE A 243 7.97 -37.67 -12.60
N LYS A 244 7.68 -38.62 -13.49
CA LYS A 244 7.12 -39.95 -13.12
C LYS A 244 8.06 -40.73 -12.21
N ALA A 245 9.34 -40.82 -12.55
CA ALA A 245 10.35 -41.54 -11.78
C ALA A 245 10.53 -40.98 -10.36
N LYS A 246 10.27 -39.67 -10.17
CA LYS A 246 10.27 -39.02 -8.86
C LYS A 246 8.92 -39.05 -8.15
N GLY A 247 7.86 -39.59 -8.77
CA GLY A 247 6.51 -39.58 -8.23
C GLY A 247 5.89 -38.18 -8.13
N ILE A 248 6.39 -37.21 -8.91
CA ILE A 248 5.93 -35.82 -8.90
C ILE A 248 5.00 -35.60 -10.08
N LYS A 249 3.84 -34.98 -9.84
CA LYS A 249 2.93 -34.59 -10.93
C LYS A 249 3.54 -33.44 -11.74
N ALA A 250 3.74 -33.67 -13.05
CA ALA A 250 4.22 -32.63 -13.95
C ALA A 250 3.19 -31.49 -14.10
N PRO A 251 3.64 -30.23 -14.23
CA PRO A 251 2.79 -29.10 -14.57
C PRO A 251 2.25 -29.21 -16.01
N ASN A 252 1.15 -28.50 -16.30
CA ASN A 252 0.54 -28.49 -17.63
C ASN A 252 1.43 -27.73 -18.63
N GLY A 253 1.69 -28.30 -19.81
CA GLY A 253 2.59 -27.70 -20.79
C GLY A 253 2.12 -26.35 -21.33
N ARG A 254 0.80 -26.11 -21.45
CA ARG A 254 0.25 -24.79 -21.81
C ARG A 254 0.56 -23.74 -20.75
N THR A 255 0.45 -24.13 -19.48
CA THR A 255 0.74 -23.24 -18.35
C THR A 255 2.21 -22.85 -18.34
N VAL A 256 3.12 -23.82 -18.50
CA VAL A 256 4.56 -23.55 -18.57
C VAL A 256 4.89 -22.67 -19.78
N GLN A 257 4.37 -22.97 -20.97
CA GLN A 257 4.58 -22.13 -22.16
C GLN A 257 4.12 -20.69 -21.94
N ALA A 258 2.96 -20.48 -21.31
CA ALA A 258 2.44 -19.15 -21.03
C ALA A 258 3.39 -18.36 -20.11
N TRP A 259 3.94 -18.99 -19.07
CA TRP A 259 4.90 -18.36 -18.15
C TRP A 259 6.17 -17.87 -18.87
N LEU A 260 6.68 -18.67 -19.82
CA LEU A 260 7.98 -18.42 -20.45
C LEU A 260 7.91 -17.57 -21.72
N SER A 261 6.71 -17.34 -22.26
CA SER A 261 6.50 -16.69 -23.56
C SER A 261 6.94 -15.23 -23.64
N MET A 262 7.06 -14.53 -22.51
CA MET A 262 7.38 -13.09 -22.46
C MET A 262 8.81 -12.80 -21.98
N VAL A 263 9.67 -13.82 -21.91
CA VAL A 263 11.03 -13.67 -21.36
C VAL A 263 12.08 -14.36 -22.22
N ASP A 264 13.24 -13.72 -22.32
CA ASP A 264 14.45 -14.25 -22.95
C ASP A 264 15.44 -14.77 -21.91
N ILE A 265 16.32 -15.67 -22.34
CA ILE A 265 17.43 -16.16 -21.54
C ILE A 265 18.52 -15.08 -21.52
N PRO A 266 18.96 -14.62 -20.32
CA PRO A 266 19.96 -13.56 -20.21
C PRO A 266 21.38 -14.13 -20.43
N PHE A 267 21.76 -14.35 -21.69
CA PHE A 267 23.13 -14.75 -22.02
C PHE A 267 24.12 -13.64 -21.66
N ILE A 268 25.31 -14.04 -21.17
CA ILE A 268 26.42 -13.10 -20.96
C ILE A 268 26.94 -12.71 -22.34
N GLU A 269 27.04 -11.40 -22.62
CA GLU A 269 27.52 -10.89 -23.89
C GLU A 269 28.87 -11.53 -24.30
N GLY A 270 28.95 -12.03 -25.54
CA GLY A 270 30.13 -12.69 -26.07
C GLY A 270 30.22 -14.21 -25.83
N LYS A 271 29.18 -14.84 -25.24
CA LYS A 271 29.04 -16.30 -25.14
C LYS A 271 27.65 -16.75 -25.58
N SER A 272 27.48 -16.94 -26.88
CA SER A 272 26.32 -17.61 -27.51
C SER A 272 26.81 -18.80 -28.32
#